data_AF-A0A661RXT1-F1
#
_entry.id   AF-A0A661RXT1-F1
#
_cell.length_a   1.000
_cell.length_b   1.000
_cell.length_c   1.000
_cell.angle_alpha   90.00
_cell.angle_beta   90.00
_cell.angle_gamma   90.00
#
_symmetry.space_group_name_H-M   'P 1'
#
loop_
_entity.id
_entity.type
_entity.pdbx_description
1 polymer ?
#
loop_
_entity_poly.entity_id
_entity_poly.type
_entity_poly.pdbx_seq_one_letter_code
_entity_poly.pdbx_strand_id
1 'polypeptide(L)' 'MSIKHTEEYRNSEISRKLAEQIRKISQKQVRLMEVCGTHTTSIFRNGIRSVLPDTISL' A
#
# COMPACT_ATOMS: atom_id res chain seq x y z
N MET A 1 15.71 19.49 3.29
CA MET A 1 16.31 18.44 2.43
C MET A 1 15.22 17.91 1.52
N SER A 2 15.27 18.21 0.22
CA SER A 2 14.30 17.66 -0.72
C SER A 2 14.68 16.20 -0.97
N ILE A 3 13.80 15.27 -0.57
CA ILE A 3 14.01 13.84 -0.78
C ILE A 3 13.89 13.60 -2.29
N LYS A 4 15.04 13.35 -2.95
CA LYS A 4 15.11 12.89 -4.35
C LYS A 4 14.10 11.74 -4.52
N HIS A 5 13.24 11.82 -5.52
CA HIS A 5 12.18 10.85 -5.87
C HIS A 5 10.83 10.94 -5.11
N THR A 6 10.61 11.93 -4.24
CA THR A 6 9.32 12.02 -3.50
C THR A 6 8.12 12.17 -4.42
N GLU A 7 8.23 12.96 -5.48
CA GLU A 7 7.13 13.21 -6.42
C GLU A 7 6.84 11.98 -7.29
N GLU A 8 7.88 11.24 -7.68
CA GLU A 8 7.76 10.04 -8.51
C GLU A 8 7.01 8.92 -7.78
N TYR A 9 7.30 8.73 -6.49
CA TYR A 9 6.63 7.72 -5.66
C TYR A 9 5.30 8.17 -5.06
N ARG A 10 5.00 9.48 -5.05
CA ARG A 10 3.70 10.03 -4.62
C ARG A 10 2.73 10.25 -5.78
N ASN A 11 2.69 9.29 -6.70
CA ASN A 11 1.76 9.31 -7.82
C ASN A 11 0.54 8.39 -7.53
N SER A 12 -0.66 8.98 -7.58
CA SER A 12 -1.92 8.27 -7.35
C SER A 12 -2.28 7.28 -8.47
N GLU A 13 -1.89 7.57 -9.72
CA GLU A 13 -2.13 6.69 -10.87
C GLU A 13 -1.33 5.39 -10.75
N ILE A 14 -0.06 5.49 -10.36
CA ILE A 14 0.80 4.32 -10.10
C ILE A 14 0.22 3.50 -8.95
N SER A 15 -0.18 4.18 -7.87
CA SER A 15 -0.78 3.54 -6.69
C SER A 15 -2.06 2.76 -7.04
N ARG A 16 -2.92 3.33 -7.90
CA ARG A 16 -4.16 2.67 -8.36
C ARG A 16 -3.86 1.45 -9.22
N LYS A 17 -2.92 1.54 -10.16
CA LYS A 17 -2.49 0.40 -11.00
C LYS A 17 -1.94 -0.74 -10.14
N LEU A 18 -1.15 -0.42 -9.11
CA LEU A 18 -0.63 -1.40 -8.16
C LEU A 18 -1.77 -2.07 -7.36
N ALA A 19 -2.73 -1.30 -6.86
CA ALA A 19 -3.88 -1.85 -6.15
C ALA A 19 -4.70 -2.83 -7.02
N GLU A 20 -4.91 -2.49 -8.30
CA GLU A 20 -5.59 -3.39 -9.24
C GLU A 20 -4.80 -4.67 -9.51
N GLN A 21 -3.47 -4.59 -9.64
CA GLN A 21 -2.62 -5.78 -9.78
C GLN A 21 -2.65 -6.66 -8.53
N ILE A 22 -2.57 -6.06 -7.34
CA ILE A 22 -2.66 -6.77 -6.06
C ILE A 22 -4.01 -7.51 -5.98
N ARG A 23 -5.11 -6.86 -6.39
CA ARG A 23 -6.44 -7.51 -6.44
C ARG A 23 -6.50 -8.71 -7.40
N LYS A 24 -5.80 -8.65 -8.53
CA LYS A 24 -5.72 -9.77 -9.49
C LYS A 24 -4.87 -10.94 -8.99
N ILE A 25 -3.79 -10.64 -8.26
CA ILE A 25 -2.85 -11.65 -7.75
C ILE A 25 -3.36 -12.29 -6.46
N SER A 26 -4.08 -11.54 -5.64
CA SER A 26 -4.47 -11.96 -4.30
C SER A 26 -5.60 -12.99 -4.33
N GLN A 27 -5.21 -14.25 -4.51
CA GLN A 27 -6.12 -15.41 -4.56
C GLN A 27 -6.24 -16.14 -3.22
N LYS A 28 -5.34 -15.88 -2.27
CA LYS A 28 -5.27 -16.56 -0.98
C LYS A 28 -5.30 -15.55 0.15
N GLN A 29 -5.85 -15.96 1.29
CA GLN A 29 -5.82 -15.18 2.52
C GLN A 29 -4.37 -15.08 3.03
N VAL A 30 -3.83 -13.87 3.07
CA VAL A 30 -2.45 -13.58 3.52
C VAL A 30 -2.50 -12.53 4.62
N ARG A 31 -1.71 -12.78 5.69
CA ARG A 31 -1.46 -11.81 6.75
C ARG A 31 -0.02 -11.32 6.63
N LEU A 32 0.13 -10.05 6.31
CA LEU A 32 1.41 -9.37 6.23
C LEU A 32 1.66 -8.64 7.55
N MET A 33 2.89 -8.70 8.05
CA MET A 33 3.30 -8.00 9.25
C MET A 33 4.25 -6.86 8.87
N GLU A 34 4.04 -5.70 9.46
CA GLU A 34 4.99 -4.59 9.41
C GLU A 34 5.77 -4.51 10.72
N VAL A 35 7.02 -4.03 10.64
CA VAL A 35 7.95 -3.91 11.79
C VAL A 35 8.51 -2.49 11.95
N CYS A 36 7.96 -1.52 11.22
CA CYS A 36 8.43 -0.14 11.18
C CYS A 36 7.28 0.85 11.36
N GLY A 37 7.29 1.59 12.47
CA GLY A 37 6.22 2.53 12.83
C GLY A 37 5.86 3.60 11.78
N THR A 38 6.80 3.93 10.89
CA THR A 38 6.55 4.88 9.78
C THR A 38 5.61 4.28 8.73
N HIS A 39 5.66 2.97 8.51
CA HIS A 39 4.72 2.25 7.66
C HIS A 39 3.34 2.20 8.29
N THR A 40 3.23 1.90 9.59
CA THR A 40 1.94 1.93 10.32
C THR A 40 1.22 3.25 10.13
N THR A 41 1.96 4.36 10.33
CA THR A 41 1.43 5.71 10.19
C THR A 41 1.01 6.00 8.76
N SER A 42 1.81 5.59 7.77
CA SER A 42 1.51 5.81 6.35
C SER A 42 0.32 4.97 5.87
N ILE A 43 0.19 3.73 6.33
CA ILE A 43 -0.94 2.83 6.03
C ILE A 43 -2.23 3.44 6.55
N PHE A 44 -2.22 3.92 7.79
CA PHE A 44 -3.40 4.52 8.42
C PHE A 44 -3.75 5.87 7.76
N ARG A 45 -2.77 6.77 7.61
CA ARG A 45 -2.97 8.12 7.06
C ARG A 45 -3.51 8.12 5.63
N ASN A 46 -3.10 7.15 4.82
CA ASN A 46 -3.54 7.04 3.42
C ASN A 46 -4.67 6.02 3.21
N GLY A 47 -5.21 5.42 4.28
CA GLY A 47 -6.33 4.48 4.18
C GLY A 47 -6.02 3.22 3.35
N ILE A 48 -4.76 2.75 3.34
CA ILE A 48 -4.32 1.64 2.47
C ILE A 48 -5.14 0.36 2.75
N ARG A 49 -5.55 0.14 4.01
CA ARG A 49 -6.40 -1.00 4.41
C ARG A 49 -7.72 -1.08 3.63
N SER A 50 -8.32 0.06 3.26
CA SER A 50 -9.57 0.09 2.49
C SER A 50 -9.37 -0.14 1.00
N VAL A 51 -8.16 0.09 0.50
CA VAL A 51 -7.81 -0.08 -0.93
C VAL A 51 -7.39 -1.51 -1.23
N LEU A 52 -6.89 -2.24 -0.24
CA LEU A 52 -6.52 -3.64 -0.37
C LEU A 52 -7.75 -4.56 -0.47
N PRO A 53 -7.61 -5.74 -1.11
CA PRO A 53 -8.65 -6.76 -1.12
C PRO A 53 -8.80 -7.44 0.26
N ASP A 54 -9.99 -7.93 0.58
CA ASP A 54 -10.31 -8.65 1.82
C ASP A 54 -9.48 -9.92 2.06
N THR A 55 -8.75 -10.37 1.04
CA THR A 55 -7.78 -11.46 1.11
C THR A 55 -6.44 -11.06 1.76
N ILE A 56 -6.18 -9.77 2.00
CA ILE A 56 -4.93 -9.29 2.58
C ILE A 56 -5.22 -8.55 3.88
N SER A 57 -4.63 -9.03 4.98
CA SER A 57 -4.60 -8.32 6.26
C SER A 57 -3.20 -7.80 6.54
N LEU A 58 -3.12 -6.53 6.92
CA LEU A 58 -1.91 -5.87 7.46
C LEU A 58 -1.97 -5.77 8.99
#